data_AF-A0A5E9AKH2-F1
#
_entry.id   AF-A0A5E9AKH2-F1
#
_cell.length_a   1.000
_cell.length_b   1.000
_cell.length_c   1.000
_cell.angle_alpha   90.00
_cell.angle_beta   90.00
_cell.angle_gamma   90.00
#
_symmetry.space_group_name_H-M   'P 1'
#
loop_
_entity.id
_entity.type
_entity.pdbx_description
1 polymer ?
#
loop_
_entity_poly.entity_id
_entity_poly.type
_entity_poly.pdbx_seq_one_letter_code
_entity_poly.pdbx_strand_id
1 'polypeptide(L)'
;MNASDLRAIAVEELTRLQGELRTVDTGDWKMFWNREGDVPKAPLHENECRDYVLSRLRDRMVKYRIAAAQPEAQRAFETRADMLILTGAGKNLPVEVKRHYHDHLWTAAATQLQGYALEPGADGLGIYLVVWFGTDVSQTPPRPDGRPRPSSASELVSMLVSDLPDELRVRTDVIVFDVSRPHAVPRRAKTRSGGTKATAVRSR
;
A
#
# COMPACT_ATOMS: atom_id res chain seq x y z
N MET A 1 5.71 -24.98 6.99
CA MET A 1 5.61 -23.76 6.20
C MET A 1 6.98 -23.47 5.64
N ASN A 2 7.14 -23.61 4.33
CA ASN A 2 8.36 -23.18 3.62
C ASN A 2 8.25 -21.68 3.26
N ALA A 3 9.28 -21.10 2.62
CA ALA A 3 9.28 -19.68 2.27
C ALA A 3 8.22 -19.32 1.21
N SER A 4 7.93 -20.22 0.28
CA SER A 4 6.86 -20.01 -0.72
C SER A 4 5.46 -19.99 -0.09
N ASP A 5 5.20 -20.85 0.90
CA ASP A 5 3.94 -20.84 1.66
C ASP A 5 3.80 -19.51 2.44
N LEU A 6 4.89 -19.06 3.07
CA LEU A 6 4.95 -17.80 3.80
C LEU A 6 4.65 -16.61 2.86
N ARG A 7 5.29 -16.59 1.68
CA ARG A 7 5.05 -15.61 0.62
C ARG A 7 3.59 -15.60 0.20
N ALA A 8 3.01 -16.76 -0.10
CA ALA A 8 1.62 -16.85 -0.52
C ALA A 8 0.66 -16.26 0.52
N ILE A 9 0.83 -16.61 1.80
CA ILE A 9 0.01 -16.08 2.90
C ILE A 9 0.20 -14.56 3.05
N ALA A 10 1.45 -14.08 3.01
CA ALA A 10 1.77 -12.66 3.13
C ALA A 10 1.13 -11.82 2.01
N VAL A 11 1.28 -12.27 0.77
CA VAL A 11 0.70 -11.62 -0.42
C VAL A 11 -0.82 -11.63 -0.35
N GLU A 12 -1.44 -12.74 0.05
CA GLU A 12 -2.89 -12.85 0.18
C GLU A 12 -3.44 -11.85 1.20
N GLU A 13 -2.86 -11.77 2.40
CA GLU A 13 -3.33 -10.84 3.45
C GLU A 13 -3.05 -9.38 3.08
N LEU A 14 -1.94 -9.07 2.40
CA LEU A 14 -1.67 -7.72 1.90
C LEU A 14 -2.62 -7.33 0.77
N THR A 15 -2.98 -8.25 -0.13
CA THR A 15 -3.95 -8.03 -1.20
C THR A 15 -5.36 -7.82 -0.64
N ARG A 16 -5.73 -8.59 0.41
CA ARG A 16 -6.99 -8.34 1.15
C ARG A 16 -7.01 -6.94 1.75
N LEU A 17 -5.93 -6.55 2.43
CA LEU A 17 -5.82 -5.22 3.01
C LEU A 17 -5.91 -4.14 1.92
N GLN A 18 -5.23 -4.31 0.78
CA GLN A 18 -5.32 -3.39 -0.37
C GLN A 18 -6.78 -3.18 -0.83
N GLY A 19 -7.57 -4.25 -0.92
CA GLY A 19 -8.99 -4.16 -1.31
C GLY A 19 -9.85 -3.42 -0.28
N GLU A 20 -9.58 -3.61 1.00
CA GLU A 20 -10.29 -2.92 2.09
C GLU A 20 -10.05 -1.41 2.08
N LEU A 21 -8.83 -0.95 1.72
CA LEU A 21 -8.49 0.48 1.65
C LEU A 21 -9.38 1.26 0.67
N ARG A 22 -9.82 0.61 -0.41
CA ARG A 22 -10.69 1.22 -1.43
C ARG A 22 -12.17 0.98 -1.20
N THR A 23 -12.55 0.28 -0.12
CA THR A 23 -13.96 0.10 0.24
C THR A 23 -14.49 1.38 0.90
N VAL A 24 -15.58 1.94 0.35
CA VAL A 24 -16.13 3.24 0.80
C VAL A 24 -16.54 3.22 2.27
N ASP A 25 -16.96 2.06 2.78
CA ASP A 25 -17.52 1.92 4.12
C ASP A 25 -16.47 1.87 5.24
N THR A 26 -15.21 1.51 4.94
CA THR A 26 -14.16 1.38 5.97
C THR A 26 -13.49 2.71 6.27
N GLY A 27 -13.33 3.58 5.26
CA GLY A 27 -12.55 4.80 5.38
C GLY A 27 -11.06 4.55 5.69
N ASP A 28 -10.58 3.30 5.55
CA ASP A 28 -9.27 2.87 6.03
C ASP A 28 -8.12 3.57 5.30
N TRP A 29 -8.30 3.97 4.03
CA TRP A 29 -7.32 4.79 3.31
C TRP A 29 -6.98 6.10 4.05
N LYS A 30 -7.92 6.67 4.82
CA LYS A 30 -7.69 7.89 5.60
C LYS A 30 -6.65 7.70 6.70
N MET A 31 -6.38 6.46 7.12
CA MET A 31 -5.38 6.15 8.13
C MET A 31 -3.95 6.39 7.64
N PHE A 32 -3.75 6.54 6.32
CA PHE A 32 -2.47 6.92 5.72
C PHE A 32 -2.28 8.44 5.61
N TRP A 33 -3.19 9.23 6.19
CA TRP A 33 -3.15 10.69 6.13
C TRP A 33 -3.13 11.30 7.52
N ASN A 34 -2.40 12.41 7.65
CA ASN A 34 -2.62 13.37 8.73
C ASN A 34 -4.03 13.95 8.60
N ARG A 35 -4.77 13.95 9.71
CA ARG A 35 -6.18 14.33 9.75
C ARG A 35 -6.46 15.42 10.76
N GLU A 36 -7.42 16.27 10.41
CA GLU A 36 -8.10 17.15 11.34
C GLU A 36 -9.56 16.69 11.41
N GLY A 37 -9.92 15.99 12.49
CA GLY A 37 -11.17 15.22 12.52
C GLY A 37 -11.20 14.17 11.40
N ASP A 38 -12.23 14.25 10.55
CA ASP A 38 -12.46 13.31 9.46
C ASP A 38 -11.84 13.72 8.11
N VAL A 39 -11.14 14.86 8.08
CA VAL A 39 -10.63 15.52 6.87
C VAL A 39 -9.14 15.20 6.66
N PRO A 40 -8.77 14.46 5.60
CA PRO A 40 -7.37 14.17 5.27
C PRO A 40 -6.64 15.41 4.73
N LYS A 41 -5.58 15.86 5.40
CA LYS A 41 -4.82 17.07 5.05
C LYS A 41 -3.58 16.73 4.23
N ALA A 42 -2.64 16.00 4.83
CA ALA A 42 -1.36 15.67 4.23
C ALA A 42 -1.10 14.15 4.32
N PRO A 43 -0.39 13.54 3.37
CA PRO A 43 0.09 12.17 3.51
C PRO A 43 0.90 11.98 4.79
N LEU A 44 0.83 10.80 5.40
CA LEU A 44 1.76 10.41 6.46
C LEU A 44 3.19 10.25 5.92
N HIS A 45 4.16 10.29 6.82
CA HIS A 45 5.53 9.94 6.47
C HIS A 45 5.64 8.44 6.17
N GLU A 46 6.67 8.03 5.42
CA GLU A 46 6.89 6.63 5.01
C GLU A 46 6.93 5.67 6.20
N ASN A 47 7.67 6.03 7.25
CA ASN A 47 7.74 5.27 8.51
C ASN A 47 6.37 5.03 9.16
N GLU A 48 5.51 6.05 9.17
CA GLU A 48 4.18 5.93 9.77
C GLU A 48 3.25 5.06 8.91
N CYS A 49 3.37 5.16 7.58
CA CYS A 49 2.66 4.28 6.66
C CYS A 49 3.06 2.81 6.88
N ARG A 50 4.37 2.54 6.99
CA ARG A 50 4.90 1.21 7.33
C ARG A 50 4.33 0.73 8.66
N ASP A 51 4.35 1.54 9.71
CA ASP A 51 3.89 1.14 11.05
C ASP A 51 2.40 0.78 11.04
N TYR A 52 1.59 1.50 10.27
CA TYR A 52 0.20 1.15 10.05
C TYR A 52 0.05 -0.21 9.35
N VAL A 53 0.73 -0.42 8.22
CA VAL A 53 0.69 -1.71 7.49
C VAL A 53 1.13 -2.85 8.40
N LEU A 54 2.21 -2.65 9.16
CA LEU A 54 2.75 -3.62 10.10
C LEU A 54 1.74 -3.98 11.19
N SER A 55 1.06 -2.99 11.78
CA SER A 55 0.01 -3.24 12.77
C SER A 55 -1.12 -4.10 12.19
N ARG A 56 -1.58 -3.80 10.98
CA ARG A 56 -2.66 -4.57 10.33
C ARG A 56 -2.23 -5.99 9.98
N LEU A 57 -0.98 -6.15 9.54
CA LEU A 57 -0.41 -7.48 9.26
C LEU A 57 -0.30 -8.32 10.52
N ARG A 58 0.19 -7.76 11.64
CA ARG A 58 0.32 -8.50 12.91
C ARG A 58 -0.98 -9.20 13.28
N ASP A 59 -2.08 -8.46 13.32
CA ASP A 59 -3.40 -8.99 13.67
C ASP A 59 -3.84 -10.14 12.74
N ARG A 60 -3.58 -10.00 11.43
CA ARG A 60 -3.95 -10.99 10.41
C ARG A 60 -3.09 -12.25 10.46
N MET A 61 -1.83 -12.12 10.88
CA MET A 61 -0.85 -13.19 10.83
C MET A 61 -0.88 -14.13 12.05
N VAL A 62 -1.47 -13.68 13.18
CA VAL A 62 -1.55 -14.48 14.42
C VAL A 62 -2.16 -15.87 14.18
N LYS A 63 -3.23 -15.95 13.37
CA LYS A 63 -3.93 -17.22 13.09
C LYS A 63 -3.05 -18.25 12.37
N TYR A 64 -2.00 -17.81 11.69
CA TYR A 64 -1.04 -18.67 10.99
C TYR A 64 0.22 -18.97 11.82
N ARG A 65 0.34 -18.43 13.05
CA ARG A 65 1.57 -18.46 13.87
C ARG A 65 2.76 -17.82 13.15
N ILE A 66 2.48 -16.80 12.34
CA ILE A 66 3.47 -15.95 11.66
C ILE A 66 3.55 -14.63 12.45
N ALA A 67 4.77 -14.14 12.68
CA ALA A 67 4.98 -12.82 13.25
C ALA A 67 5.37 -11.82 12.15
N ALA A 68 4.86 -10.60 12.25
CA ALA A 68 5.33 -9.47 11.44
C ALA A 68 5.96 -8.45 12.39
N ALA A 69 7.20 -8.06 12.12
CA ALA A 69 7.94 -7.14 12.96
C ALA A 69 8.80 -6.18 12.14
N GLN A 70 9.31 -5.15 12.80
CA GLN A 70 10.48 -4.46 12.28
C GLN A 70 11.71 -5.30 12.66
N PRO A 71 12.72 -5.40 11.80
CA PRO A 71 13.97 -6.05 12.16
C PRO A 71 14.59 -5.37 13.40
N GLU A 72 14.98 -6.17 14.41
CA GLU A 72 15.79 -5.69 15.53
C GLU A 72 17.18 -5.21 15.05
N ALA A 73 17.83 -4.37 15.85
CA ALA A 73 18.81 -3.36 15.42
C ALA A 73 20.01 -3.77 14.54
N GLN A 74 20.49 -2.75 13.81
CA GLN A 74 21.73 -2.60 13.01
C GLN A 74 22.84 -3.60 13.33
N ARG A 75 23.36 -4.25 12.28
CA ARG A 75 24.77 -4.65 12.22
C ARG A 75 25.48 -3.84 11.16
N ALA A 76 26.38 -2.99 11.66
CA ALA A 76 27.51 -2.27 11.08
C ALA A 76 27.48 -1.66 9.66
N PHE A 77 26.83 -2.23 8.63
CA PHE A 77 27.05 -1.79 7.24
C PHE A 77 25.86 -1.82 6.27
N GLU A 78 24.62 -2.13 6.69
CA GLU A 78 23.50 -2.26 5.73
C GLU A 78 22.20 -1.53 6.17
N THR A 79 21.49 -0.98 5.18
CA THR A 79 20.15 -0.34 5.30
C THR A 79 19.11 -1.38 5.66
N ARG A 80 18.31 -1.24 6.73
CA ARG A 80 17.29 -2.22 7.20
C ARG A 80 16.14 -2.41 6.20
N ALA A 81 15.61 -3.63 6.06
CA ALA A 81 14.28 -3.83 5.50
C ALA A 81 13.26 -3.11 6.38
N ASP A 82 12.24 -2.53 5.77
CA ASP A 82 11.19 -1.84 6.51
C ASP A 82 10.40 -2.80 7.42
N MET A 83 10.06 -3.99 6.93
CA MET A 83 9.39 -5.02 7.71
C MET A 83 9.98 -6.41 7.43
N LEU A 84 9.84 -7.30 8.40
CA LEU A 84 10.18 -8.71 8.28
C LEU A 84 8.98 -9.54 8.74
N ILE A 85 8.51 -10.42 7.87
CA ILE A 85 7.49 -11.42 8.19
C ILE A 85 8.22 -12.73 8.46
N LEU A 86 8.02 -13.35 9.61
CA LEU A 86 8.81 -14.49 10.07
C LEU A 86 7.95 -15.61 10.64
N THR A 87 8.43 -16.83 10.46
CA THR A 87 7.88 -18.03 11.08
C THR A 87 8.75 -18.44 12.26
N GLY A 88 8.17 -19.18 13.22
CA GLY A 88 8.96 -19.79 14.31
C GLY A 88 10.01 -20.81 13.85
N ALA A 89 9.96 -21.24 12.58
CA ALA A 89 10.93 -22.16 11.97
C ALA A 89 12.12 -21.45 11.29
N GLY A 90 12.21 -20.12 11.42
CA GLY A 90 13.33 -19.33 10.88
C GLY A 90 13.19 -18.95 9.39
N LYS A 91 12.09 -19.30 8.73
CA LYS A 91 11.75 -18.72 7.42
C LYS A 91 11.27 -17.30 7.59
N ASN A 92 11.73 -16.42 6.70
CA ASN A 92 11.41 -15.01 6.73
C ASN A 92 11.11 -14.46 5.33
N LEU A 93 10.48 -13.29 5.28
CA LEU A 93 10.12 -12.59 4.06
C LEU A 93 10.27 -11.09 4.30
N PRO A 94 11.32 -10.45 3.75
CA PRO A 94 11.50 -9.01 3.87
C PRO A 94 10.47 -8.25 3.04
N VAL A 95 10.06 -7.10 3.55
CA VAL A 95 9.19 -6.15 2.87
C VAL A 95 9.83 -4.78 2.89
N GLU A 96 9.98 -4.18 1.71
CA GLU A 96 10.46 -2.81 1.53
C GLU A 96 9.28 -1.90 1.18
N VAL A 97 9.14 -0.77 1.89
CA VAL A 97 8.01 0.14 1.76
C VAL A 97 8.50 1.47 1.19
N LYS A 98 7.79 1.99 0.17
CA LYS A 98 8.08 3.31 -0.39
C LYS A 98 6.81 4.12 -0.59
N ARG A 99 6.89 5.44 -0.46
CA ARG A 99 5.87 6.32 -1.05
C ARG A 99 6.06 6.39 -2.56
N HIS A 100 4.98 6.54 -3.32
CA HIS A 100 5.07 6.61 -4.80
C HIS A 100 5.88 7.80 -5.36
N TYR A 101 6.21 8.80 -4.53
CA TYR A 101 7.09 9.91 -4.91
C TYR A 101 8.46 9.87 -4.20
N HIS A 102 8.83 8.73 -3.62
CA HIS A 102 10.16 8.54 -3.03
C HIS A 102 11.22 8.46 -4.14
N ASP A 103 12.38 9.10 -3.97
CA ASP A 103 13.42 9.18 -5.00
C ASP A 103 13.90 7.81 -5.50
N HIS A 104 14.00 6.84 -4.60
CA HIS A 104 14.35 5.45 -4.90
C HIS A 104 13.20 4.55 -5.39
N LEU A 105 12.04 5.10 -5.78
CA LEU A 105 10.86 4.32 -6.21
C LEU A 105 11.20 3.23 -7.24
N TRP A 106 11.99 3.57 -8.25
CA TRP A 106 12.29 2.69 -9.37
C TRP A 106 13.42 1.70 -9.09
N THR A 107 14.18 1.89 -8.01
CA THR A 107 15.40 1.12 -7.74
C THR A 107 15.33 0.28 -6.48
N ALA A 108 14.54 0.70 -5.48
CA ALA A 108 14.54 0.10 -4.13
C ALA A 108 14.25 -1.41 -4.14
N ALA A 109 13.37 -1.89 -5.02
CA ALA A 109 13.09 -3.32 -5.16
C ALA A 109 14.32 -4.15 -5.58
N ALA A 110 15.18 -3.60 -6.45
CA ALA A 110 16.36 -4.29 -6.95
C ALA A 110 17.61 -4.04 -6.09
N THR A 111 17.64 -2.95 -5.31
CA THR A 111 18.83 -2.56 -4.54
C THR A 111 18.66 -2.76 -3.03
N GLN A 112 17.58 -2.25 -2.44
CA GLN A 112 17.38 -2.26 -0.98
C GLN A 112 16.75 -3.58 -0.51
N LEU A 113 15.68 -4.02 -1.18
CA LEU A 113 14.99 -5.28 -0.83
C LEU A 113 15.87 -6.51 -1.08
N GLN A 114 16.66 -6.49 -2.17
CA GLN A 114 17.44 -7.65 -2.58
C GLN A 114 18.53 -8.03 -1.57
N GLY A 115 19.10 -7.06 -0.84
CA GLY A 115 20.07 -7.34 0.23
C GLY A 115 19.49 -8.32 1.27
N TYR A 116 18.25 -8.09 1.71
CA TYR A 116 17.58 -8.95 2.68
C TYR A 116 17.05 -10.25 2.10
N ALA A 117 16.66 -10.25 0.83
CA ALA A 117 16.20 -11.45 0.17
C ALA A 117 17.30 -12.54 0.13
N LEU A 118 18.57 -12.14 0.22
CA LEU A 118 19.72 -13.06 0.26
C LEU A 118 20.04 -13.61 1.66
N GLU A 119 19.42 -13.07 2.72
CA GLU A 119 19.67 -13.53 4.09
C GLU A 119 19.14 -14.96 4.31
N PRO A 120 19.75 -15.74 5.23
CA PRO A 120 19.28 -17.07 5.57
C PRO A 120 17.79 -17.09 5.94
N GLY A 121 17.02 -17.94 5.25
CA GLY A 121 15.59 -18.11 5.50
C GLY A 121 14.65 -17.27 4.62
N ALA A 122 15.18 -16.30 3.87
CA ALA A 122 14.41 -15.53 2.88
C ALA A 122 14.24 -16.26 1.54
N ASP A 123 15.13 -17.21 1.23
CA ASP A 123 15.15 -18.00 -0.01
C ASP A 123 15.12 -17.12 -1.30
N GLY A 124 15.64 -15.90 -1.24
CA GLY A 124 15.60 -14.94 -2.34
C GLY A 124 14.27 -14.23 -2.52
N LEU A 125 13.26 -14.46 -1.66
CA LEU A 125 11.92 -13.91 -1.79
C LEU A 125 11.79 -12.56 -1.08
N GLY A 126 10.91 -11.70 -1.58
CA GLY A 126 10.60 -10.41 -0.94
C GLY A 126 9.33 -9.77 -1.47
N ILE A 127 8.86 -8.74 -0.77
CA ILE A 127 7.71 -7.92 -1.20
C ILE A 127 8.16 -6.45 -1.31
N TYR A 128 7.87 -5.84 -2.45
CA TYR A 128 7.99 -4.40 -2.63
C TYR A 128 6.61 -3.75 -2.54
N LEU A 129 6.39 -2.95 -1.49
CA LEU A 129 5.11 -2.29 -1.24
C LEU A 129 5.24 -0.79 -1.49
N VAL A 130 4.39 -0.26 -2.37
CA VAL A 130 4.33 1.19 -2.61
C VAL A 130 3.01 1.77 -2.13
N VAL A 131 3.07 2.89 -1.41
CA VAL A 131 1.89 3.65 -0.98
C VAL A 131 1.64 4.81 -1.95
N TRP A 132 0.52 4.72 -2.68
CA TRP A 132 0.10 5.66 -3.71
C TRP A 132 -0.94 6.64 -3.16
N PHE A 133 -0.61 7.94 -3.17
CA PHE A 133 -1.50 9.00 -2.68
C PHE A 133 -2.24 9.75 -3.80
N GLY A 134 -1.98 9.42 -5.06
CA GLY A 134 -2.55 10.10 -6.22
C GLY A 134 -1.66 11.19 -6.81
N THR A 135 -1.78 11.39 -8.12
CA THR A 135 -1.05 12.39 -8.90
C THR A 135 -1.33 13.83 -8.46
N ASP A 136 -2.49 14.07 -7.83
CA ASP A 136 -2.87 15.36 -7.27
C ASP A 136 -2.03 15.73 -6.02
N VAL A 137 -1.38 14.74 -5.41
CA VAL A 137 -0.49 14.93 -4.26
C VAL A 137 0.95 15.14 -4.73
N SER A 138 1.44 14.23 -5.56
CA SER A 138 2.77 14.32 -6.14
C SER A 138 2.87 13.41 -7.36
N GLN A 139 3.84 13.68 -8.23
CA GLN A 139 4.22 12.80 -9.32
C GLN A 139 5.27 11.80 -8.84
N THR A 140 5.36 10.65 -9.50
CA THR A 140 6.52 9.76 -9.31
C THR A 140 7.80 10.47 -9.77
N PRO A 141 9.00 10.05 -9.31
CA PRO A 141 10.24 10.44 -9.95
C PRO A 141 10.20 10.09 -11.45
N PRO A 142 10.96 10.80 -12.31
CA PRO A 142 11.14 10.40 -13.70
C PRO A 142 11.56 8.93 -13.78
N ARG A 143 11.03 8.21 -14.77
CA ARG A 143 11.45 6.83 -15.01
C ARG A 143 12.88 6.80 -15.56
N PRO A 144 13.72 5.83 -15.16
CA PRO A 144 15.08 5.71 -15.68
C PRO A 144 15.15 5.54 -17.21
N ASP A 145 14.13 4.94 -17.80
CA ASP A 145 14.01 4.70 -19.25
C ASP A 145 13.41 5.87 -20.04
N GLY A 146 13.06 6.98 -19.37
CA GLY A 146 12.46 8.16 -19.99
C GLY A 146 10.99 7.99 -20.44
N ARG A 147 10.35 6.84 -20.21
CA ARG A 147 8.93 6.63 -20.52
C ARG A 147 8.03 7.49 -19.63
N PRO A 148 6.77 7.74 -20.05
CA PRO A 148 5.80 8.47 -19.24
C PRO A 148 5.65 7.88 -17.83
N ARG A 149 5.39 8.77 -16.87
CA ARG A 149 5.05 8.40 -15.49
C ARG A 149 3.69 7.70 -15.44
N PRO A 150 3.45 6.80 -14.47
CA PRO A 150 2.14 6.24 -14.26
C PRO A 150 1.15 7.33 -13.82
N SER A 151 -0.08 7.24 -14.31
CA SER A 151 -1.20 8.10 -13.95
C SER A 151 -2.08 7.50 -12.85
N SER A 152 -1.89 6.22 -12.53
CA SER A 152 -2.66 5.49 -11.52
C SER A 152 -1.82 4.47 -10.75
N ALA A 153 -2.33 4.02 -9.61
CA ALA A 153 -1.73 2.92 -8.84
C ALA A 153 -1.64 1.63 -9.67
N SER A 154 -2.66 1.33 -10.48
CA SER A 154 -2.67 0.16 -11.37
C SER A 154 -1.58 0.23 -12.44
N GLU A 155 -1.36 1.40 -13.04
CA GLU A 155 -0.27 1.58 -13.98
C GLU A 155 1.09 1.47 -13.29
N LEU A 156 1.23 2.04 -12.09
CA LEU A 156 2.47 1.98 -11.32
C LEU A 156 2.87 0.52 -11.02
N VAL A 157 1.93 -0.33 -10.58
CA VAL A 157 2.27 -1.75 -10.31
C VAL A 157 2.74 -2.45 -11.59
N SER A 158 2.05 -2.26 -12.72
CA SER A 158 2.47 -2.87 -14.00
C SER A 158 3.85 -2.41 -14.43
N MET A 159 4.16 -1.12 -14.28
CA MET A 159 5.46 -0.56 -14.64
C MET A 159 6.58 -1.06 -13.72
N LEU A 160 6.37 -1.09 -12.40
CA LEU A 160 7.35 -1.62 -11.46
C LEU A 160 7.67 -3.09 -11.72
N VAL A 161 6.65 -3.91 -12.01
CA VAL A 161 6.85 -5.33 -12.37
C VAL A 161 7.60 -5.48 -13.69
N SER A 162 7.29 -4.65 -14.70
CA SER A 162 7.97 -4.71 -16.00
C SER A 162 9.45 -4.31 -15.92
N ASP A 163 9.78 -3.41 -15.00
CA ASP A 163 11.13 -2.86 -14.87
C ASP A 163 12.06 -3.76 -14.02
N LEU A 164 11.51 -4.74 -13.31
CA LEU A 164 12.31 -5.75 -12.60
C LEU A 164 13.05 -6.65 -13.60
N PRO A 165 14.34 -6.99 -13.36
CA PRO A 165 15.02 -8.08 -14.05
C PRO A 165 14.26 -9.41 -13.91
N ASP A 166 14.34 -10.27 -14.92
CA ASP A 166 13.57 -11.53 -14.98
C ASP A 166 13.76 -12.41 -13.74
N GLU A 167 14.99 -12.50 -13.22
CA GLU A 167 15.32 -13.27 -12.02
C GLU A 167 14.66 -12.73 -10.75
N LEU A 168 14.54 -11.39 -10.63
CA LEU A 168 13.87 -10.75 -9.51
C LEU A 168 12.36 -10.80 -9.65
N ARG A 169 11.84 -10.70 -10.88
CA ARG A 169 10.40 -10.70 -11.16
C ARG A 169 9.71 -11.98 -10.67
N VAL A 170 10.41 -13.12 -10.68
CA VAL A 170 9.87 -14.39 -10.17
C VAL A 170 9.92 -14.51 -8.63
N ARG A 171 10.72 -13.68 -7.97
CA ARG A 171 10.99 -13.76 -6.52
C ARG A 171 10.42 -12.60 -5.71
N THR A 172 10.13 -11.48 -6.37
CA THR A 172 9.63 -10.26 -5.74
C THR A 172 8.18 -10.01 -6.14
N ASP A 173 7.28 -9.96 -5.15
CA ASP A 173 5.93 -9.46 -5.38
C ASP A 173 5.92 -7.94 -5.26
N VAL A 174 5.24 -7.27 -6.20
CA VAL A 174 5.02 -5.82 -6.14
C VAL A 174 3.56 -5.55 -5.81
N ILE A 175 3.32 -4.77 -4.75
CA ILE A 175 1.98 -4.40 -4.30
C ILE A 175 1.90 -2.88 -4.20
N VAL A 176 0.85 -2.27 -4.75
CA VAL A 176 0.64 -0.81 -4.66
C VAL A 176 -0.64 -0.53 -3.87
N PHE A 177 -0.49 -0.03 -2.65
CA PHE A 177 -1.61 0.42 -1.82
C PHE A 177 -2.10 1.77 -2.31
N ASP A 178 -3.26 1.77 -2.95
CA ASP A 178 -3.91 2.98 -3.40
C ASP A 178 -4.72 3.61 -2.25
N VAL A 179 -4.14 4.65 -1.66
CA VAL A 179 -4.70 5.43 -0.56
C VAL A 179 -5.02 6.85 -1.00
N SER A 180 -5.14 7.09 -2.31
CA SER A 180 -5.53 8.38 -2.84
C SER A 180 -6.95 8.75 -2.37
N ARG A 181 -7.22 10.05 -2.28
CA ARG A 181 -8.57 10.53 -1.99
C ARG A 181 -9.52 9.96 -3.06
N PRO A 182 -10.60 9.26 -2.67
CA PRO A 182 -11.63 8.86 -3.63
C PRO A 182 -12.12 10.10 -4.35
N HIS A 183 -12.21 10.06 -5.68
CA HIS A 183 -12.88 11.11 -6.41
C HIS A 183 -14.29 11.25 -5.85
N ALA A 184 -14.67 12.47 -5.45
CA ALA A 184 -15.99 12.71 -4.91
C ALA A 184 -17.03 12.28 -5.95
N VAL A 185 -17.74 11.18 -5.68
CA VAL A 185 -18.95 10.86 -6.44
C VAL A 185 -19.90 12.04 -6.17
N PRO A 186 -20.38 12.76 -7.20
CA PRO A 186 -21.32 13.83 -6.99
C PRO A 186 -22.50 13.29 -6.19
N ARG A 187 -22.75 13.84 -5.00
CA ARG A 187 -23.98 13.54 -4.25
C ARG A 187 -25.14 13.83 -5.18
N ARG A 188 -25.94 12.81 -5.52
CA ARG A 188 -27.22 12.99 -6.22
C ARG A 188 -27.97 14.11 -5.50
N ALA A 189 -28.22 15.20 -6.21
CA ALA A 189 -28.95 16.34 -5.68
C ALA A 189 -30.32 15.82 -5.20
N LYS A 190 -30.65 16.07 -3.93
CA LYS A 190 -32.01 15.83 -3.42
C LYS A 190 -32.94 16.74 -4.23
N THR A 191 -33.75 16.15 -5.09
CA THR A 191 -34.85 16.84 -5.76
C THR A 191 -35.74 17.43 -4.67
N ARG A 192 -35.77 18.76 -4.55
CA ARG A 192 -36.76 19.46 -3.73
C ARG A 192 -38.10 19.28 -4.41
N SER A 193 -38.95 18.40 -3.90
CA SER A 193 -40.36 18.37 -4.28
C SER A 193 -40.98 19.68 -3.81
N GLY A 194 -41.30 20.56 -4.77
CA GLY A 194 -42.07 21.77 -4.52
C GLY A 194 -43.48 21.40 -4.06
N GLY A 195 -43.83 21.78 -2.83
CA GLY A 195 -45.20 21.69 -2.35
C GLY A 195 -46.08 22.72 -3.06
N THR A 196 -47.06 22.24 -3.81
CA THR A 196 -48.10 23.07 -4.45
C THR A 196 -48.99 23.67 -3.36
N LYS A 197 -49.05 25.01 -3.29
CA LYS A 197 -50.06 25.73 -2.50
C LYS A 197 -51.44 25.52 -3.14
N ALA A 198 -52.38 24.93 -2.40
CA ALA A 198 -53.80 24.93 -2.76
C ALA A 198 -54.45 26.23 -2.29
N THR A 199 -54.96 27.01 -3.24
CA THR A 199 -55.73 28.23 -3.01
C THR A 199 -57.20 27.85 -2.78
N ALA A 200 -57.73 28.13 -1.60
CA ALA A 200 -59.15 27.92 -1.31
C ALA A 200 -59.98 29.06 -1.90
N VAL A 201 -60.85 28.75 -2.87
CA VAL A 201 -61.93 29.62 -3.34
C VAL A 201 -63.18 29.26 -2.54
N ARG A 202 -63.71 30.21 -1.76
CA ARG A 202 -65.06 30.14 -1.16
C ARG A 202 -66.07 30.71 -2.15
N SER A 203 -67.09 29.93 -2.47
CA SER A 203 -68.29 30.38 -3.19
C SER A 203 -69.43 30.56 -2.18
N ARG A 204 -70.06 31.73 -2.27
CA ARG A 204 -71.42 32.17 -1.88
C ARG A 204 -72.17 31.42 -0.77
#